data_AF-A0A1F3PSW9-F1
#
_entry.id   AF-A0A1F3PSW9-F1
#
_cell.length_a   1.000
_cell.length_b   1.000
_cell.length_c   1.000
_cell.angle_alpha   90.00
_cell.angle_beta   90.00
_cell.angle_gamma   90.00
#
_symmetry.space_group_name_H-M   'P 1'
#
loop_
_entity.id
_entity.type
_entity.pdbx_description
1 polymer ?
#
loop_
_entity_poly.entity_id
_entity_poly.type
_entity_poly.pdbx_seq_one_letter_code
_entity_poly.pdbx_strand_id
1 'polypeptide(L)'
;MNKRESGFCYDCEKFQCTRLKNPDKRYRANYGMSMIENLSYIKDHGINKFLKNEEDKWKCRVCGAGLCVHRHFCLICKTEVKKTTSDVFISND
;
A
#
# COMPACT_ATOMS: atom_id res chain seq x y z
N MET A 1 -23.43 5.89 -4.11
CA MET A 1 -22.11 6.29 -3.57
C MET A 1 -22.01 7.79 -3.73
N ASN A 2 -21.65 8.54 -2.69
CA ASN A 2 -21.47 9.99 -2.83
C ASN A 2 -20.24 10.25 -3.71
N LYS A 3 -20.39 11.15 -4.69
CA LYS A 3 -19.30 11.58 -5.55
C LYS A 3 -18.33 12.40 -4.69
N ARG A 4 -17.04 12.08 -4.76
CA ARG A 4 -15.96 12.76 -4.04
C ARG A 4 -15.16 13.54 -5.06
N GLU A 5 -14.68 14.73 -4.70
CA GLU A 5 -13.99 15.64 -5.61
C GLU A 5 -12.71 15.01 -6.15
N SER A 6 -11.86 14.46 -5.27
CA SER A 6 -10.65 13.72 -5.70
C SER A 6 -10.95 12.29 -6.17
N GLY A 7 -12.16 11.78 -5.94
CA GLY A 7 -12.51 10.36 -6.12
C GLY A 7 -12.05 9.43 -4.99
N PHE A 8 -11.13 9.85 -4.12
CA PHE A 8 -10.58 9.01 -3.05
C PHE A 8 -11.38 9.05 -1.75
N CYS A 9 -11.22 8.02 -0.93
CA CYS A 9 -11.93 7.92 0.36
C CYS A 9 -11.47 8.95 1.40
N TYR A 10 -10.28 9.56 1.25
CA TYR A 10 -9.76 10.53 2.21
C TYR A 10 -10.55 11.86 2.22
N ASP A 11 -11.32 12.16 1.17
CA ASP A 11 -12.23 13.31 1.12
C ASP A 11 -13.55 13.08 1.87
N CYS A 12 -13.82 11.84 2.28
CA CYS A 12 -15.05 11.53 2.97
C CYS A 12 -14.96 12.02 4.43
N GLU A 13 -15.99 12.70 4.92
CA GLU A 13 -16.11 13.06 6.35
C GLU A 13 -16.02 11.84 7.28
N LYS A 14 -16.40 10.67 6.77
CA LYS A 14 -16.31 9.37 7.46
C LYS A 14 -15.02 8.61 7.09
N PHE A 15 -13.95 9.30 6.70
CA PHE A 15 -12.68 8.64 6.38
C PHE A 15 -12.24 7.74 7.53
N GLN A 16 -11.60 6.61 7.19
CA GLN A 16 -11.41 5.48 8.09
C GLN A 16 -12.73 4.87 8.61
N CYS A 17 -13.78 4.82 7.78
CA CYS A 17 -15.01 4.10 8.09
C CYS A 17 -14.77 2.59 8.23
N THR A 18 -15.73 1.89 8.84
CA THR A 18 -15.70 0.42 9.05
C THR A 18 -15.44 -0.37 7.76
N ARG A 19 -16.01 0.08 6.63
CA ARG A 19 -15.80 -0.58 5.33
C ARG A 19 -14.35 -0.54 4.84
N LEU A 20 -13.59 0.47 5.27
CA LEU A 20 -12.16 0.59 4.97
C LEU A 20 -11.29 -0.06 6.08
N LYS A 21 -11.65 0.14 7.36
CA LYS A 21 -10.92 -0.44 8.51
C LYS A 21 -10.91 -1.97 8.51
N ASN A 22 -12.00 -2.61 8.11
CA ASN A 22 -12.09 -4.08 8.10
C ASN A 22 -11.09 -4.74 7.14
N PRO A 23 -11.06 -4.40 5.83
CA PRO A 23 -10.04 -4.95 4.94
C PRO A 23 -8.64 -4.45 5.31
N ASP A 24 -8.48 -3.22 5.81
CA ASP A 24 -7.18 -2.70 6.25
C ASP A 24 -6.56 -3.55 7.37
N LYS A 25 -7.34 -3.90 8.40
CA LYS A 25 -6.89 -4.77 9.49
C LYS A 25 -6.38 -6.12 8.96
N ARG A 26 -7.10 -6.74 8.04
CA ARG A 26 -6.69 -8.01 7.41
C ARG A 26 -5.40 -7.85 6.61
N TYR A 27 -5.28 -6.74 5.89
CA TYR A 27 -4.13 -6.50 5.03
C TYR A 27 -2.86 -6.19 5.81
N ARG A 28 -2.96 -5.45 6.91
CA ARG A 28 -1.82 -5.22 7.82
C ARG A 28 -1.37 -6.52 8.46
N ALA A 29 -2.32 -7.32 8.96
CA ALA A 29 -2.01 -8.57 9.65
C ALA A 29 -1.37 -9.63 8.73
N ASN A 30 -1.82 -9.73 7.47
CA ASN A 30 -1.46 -10.86 6.61
C ASN A 30 -0.54 -10.50 5.44
N TYR A 31 -0.50 -9.23 5.02
CA TYR A 31 0.11 -8.83 3.75
C TYR A 31 1.10 -7.67 3.85
N GLY A 32 1.35 -7.15 5.06
CA GLY A 32 2.36 -6.10 5.27
C GLY A 32 2.01 -4.76 4.61
N MET A 33 0.72 -4.45 4.43
CA MET A 33 0.30 -3.16 3.84
C MET A 33 -0.97 -2.61 4.48
N SER A 34 -1.16 -1.30 4.41
CA SER A 34 -2.35 -0.60 4.89
C SER A 34 -2.99 0.21 3.78
N MET A 35 -4.29 0.01 3.55
CA MET A 35 -5.03 0.87 2.61
C MET A 35 -5.26 2.26 3.20
N ILE A 36 -5.36 2.36 4.53
CA ILE A 36 -5.52 3.65 5.21
C ILE A 36 -4.24 4.47 5.08
N GLU A 37 -3.07 3.89 5.36
CA GLU A 37 -1.79 4.58 5.19
C GLU A 37 -1.56 4.98 3.73
N ASN A 38 -1.88 4.10 2.77
CA ASN A 38 -1.79 4.43 1.35
C ASN A 38 -2.66 5.65 1.00
N LEU A 39 -3.91 5.70 1.47
CA LEU A 39 -4.81 6.83 1.23
C LEU A 39 -4.34 8.12 1.92
N SER A 40 -3.81 8.02 3.14
CA SER A 40 -3.20 9.16 3.83
C SER A 40 -1.98 9.69 3.07
N TYR A 41 -1.11 8.81 2.58
CA TYR A 41 0.06 9.19 1.79
C TYR A 41 -0.36 9.90 0.50
N ILE A 42 -1.36 9.39 -0.21
CA ILE A 42 -1.87 10.02 -1.44
C ILE A 42 -2.44 11.41 -1.13
N LYS A 43 -3.13 11.59 -0.01
CA LYS A 43 -3.65 12.90 0.41
C LYS A 43 -2.52 13.90 0.65
N ASP A 44 -1.47 13.49 1.35
CA ASP A 44 -0.41 14.41 1.79
C ASP A 44 0.67 14.65 0.73
N HIS A 45 0.82 13.74 -0.23
CA HIS A 45 1.93 13.75 -1.19
C HIS A 45 1.53 13.58 -2.66
N GLY A 46 0.27 13.28 -2.93
CA GLY A 46 -0.25 13.06 -4.28
C GLY A 46 0.00 11.65 -4.82
N ILE A 47 -0.83 11.26 -5.79
CA ILE A 47 -0.84 9.91 -6.39
C ILE A 47 0.46 9.58 -7.12
N ASN A 48 1.11 10.54 -7.76
CA ASN A 48 2.34 10.30 -8.53
C ASN A 48 3.50 9.86 -7.63
N LYS A 49 3.67 10.49 -6.46
CA LYS A 49 4.70 10.11 -5.50
C LYS A 49 4.40 8.75 -4.87
N PHE A 50 3.12 8.49 -4.57
CA PHE A 50 2.66 7.19 -4.10
C PHE A 50 3.01 6.06 -5.10
N LEU A 51 2.66 6.22 -6.38
CA LEU A 51 2.92 5.22 -7.41
C LEU A 51 4.41 4.92 -7.56
N LYS A 52 5.27 5.96 -7.55
CA LYS A 52 6.72 5.78 -7.62
C LYS A 52 7.26 4.95 -6.44
N ASN A 53 6.78 5.22 -5.22
CA ASN A 53 7.21 4.49 -4.04
C ASN A 53 6.71 3.05 -4.04
N GLU A 54 5.44 2.82 -4.40
CA GLU A 54 4.88 1.47 -4.47
C GLU A 54 5.53 0.65 -5.58
N GLU A 55 5.90 1.25 -6.71
CA GLU A 55 6.63 0.55 -7.77
C GLU A 55 7.97 0.01 -7.27
N ASP A 56 8.71 0.79 -6.48
CA ASP A 56 9.97 0.34 -5.89
C ASP A 56 9.74 -0.69 -4.76
N LYS A 57 8.80 -0.41 -3.85
CA LYS A 57 8.47 -1.29 -2.72
C LYS A 57 8.04 -2.68 -3.17
N TRP A 58 7.23 -2.76 -4.22
CA TRP A 58 6.71 -4.02 -4.76
C TRP A 58 7.56 -4.59 -5.90
N LYS A 59 8.80 -4.12 -6.07
CA LYS A 59 9.74 -4.67 -7.04
C LYS A 59 10.50 -5.86 -6.47
N CYS A 60 10.53 -6.97 -7.19
CA CYS A 60 11.41 -8.07 -6.85
C CYS A 60 12.87 -7.62 -7.02
N ARG A 61 13.63 -7.61 -5.93
CA ARG A 61 15.05 -7.19 -5.95
C ARG A 61 15.98 -8.14 -6.72
N VAL A 62 15.50 -9.35 -7.08
CA VAL A 62 16.27 -10.35 -7.84
C VAL A 62 16.02 -10.24 -9.34
N CYS A 63 14.77 -10.19 -9.78
CA CYS A 63 14.42 -10.24 -11.20
C CYS A 63 13.69 -9.00 -11.73
N GLY A 64 13.43 -7.99 -10.88
CA GLY A 64 12.76 -6.75 -11.27
C GLY A 64 11.24 -6.87 -11.47
N ALA A 65 10.67 -8.07 -11.44
CA ALA A 65 9.24 -8.27 -11.63
C ALA A 65 8.40 -7.70 -10.48
N GLY A 66 7.15 -7.33 -10.78
CA GLY A 66 6.17 -6.92 -9.77
C GLY A 66 5.80 -8.06 -8.81
N LEU A 67 5.78 -7.76 -7.51
CA LEU A 67 5.44 -8.68 -6.45
C LEU A 67 3.94 -8.72 -6.19
N CYS A 68 3.39 -9.93 -5.99
CA CYS A 68 1.99 -10.11 -5.61
C CYS A 68 1.82 -9.90 -4.10
N VAL A 69 0.91 -9.03 -3.67
CA VAL A 69 0.63 -8.76 -2.25
C VAL A 69 0.18 -9.99 -1.44
N HIS A 70 -0.35 -11.03 -2.08
CA HIS A 70 -0.84 -12.25 -1.42
C HIS A 70 0.15 -13.42 -1.40
N ARG A 71 1.40 -13.22 -1.84
CA ARG A 71 2.42 -14.29 -1.90
C ARG A 71 3.70 -13.90 -1.17
N HIS A 72 4.28 -14.79 -0.40
CA HIS A 72 5.58 -14.56 0.26
C HIS A 72 6.77 -14.91 -0.66
N PHE A 73 6.56 -14.92 -1.98
CA PHE A 73 7.58 -15.20 -2.99
C PHE A 73 7.25 -14.51 -4.31
N CYS A 74 8.28 -14.29 -5.13
CA CYS A 74 8.12 -13.76 -6.48
C CYS A 74 7.47 -14.79 -7.40
N LEU A 75 6.40 -14.43 -8.10
CA LEU A 75 5.72 -15.34 -9.02
C LEU A 75 6.60 -15.75 -10.22
N ILE A 76 7.58 -14.92 -10.58
CA ILE A 76 8.50 -15.16 -11.70
C ILE A 76 9.70 -16.00 -11.27
N CYS A 77 10.56 -15.50 -10.38
CA CYS A 77 11.82 -16.19 -10.02
C CYS A 77 11.73 -17.05 -8.75
N LYS A 78 10.57 -17.12 -8.10
CA LYS A 78 10.30 -17.91 -6.88
C LYS A 78 11.10 -17.52 -5.64
N THR A 79 11.94 -16.47 -5.69
CA THR A 79 12.63 -15.94 -4.50
C THR A 79 11.62 -15.54 -3.43
N GLU A 80 11.87 -15.94 -2.19
CA GLU A 80 11.06 -15.56 -1.03
C GLU A 80 11.15 -14.06 -0.75
N VAL A 81 10.05 -13.49 -0.25
CA VAL A 81 9.91 -12.07 0.06
C VAL A 81 9.27 -11.93 1.43
N LYS A 82 9.96 -11.23 2.32
CA LYS A 82 9.39 -10.76 3.59
C LYS A 82 8.63 -9.47 3.34
N LYS A 83 7.41 -9.39 3.87
CA LYS A 83 6.58 -8.18 3.77
C LYS A 83 6.35 -7.64 5.16
N THR A 84 6.73 -6.40 5.39
CA THR A 84 6.49 -5.75 6.67
C THR A 84 5.71 -4.46 6.46
N THR A 85 4.84 -4.12 7.41
CA THR A 85 4.19 -2.80 7.41
C THR A 85 5.18 -1.68 7.69
N SER A 86 6.35 -2.00 8.25
CA SER A 86 7.43 -1.07 8.64
C SER A 86 8.28 -0.52 7.49
N ASP A 87 7.98 -0.85 6.23
CA ASP A 87 8.67 -0.27 5.07
C ASP A 87 8.13 1.13 4.69
N VAL A 88 7.48 1.83 5.63
CA VAL A 88 7.01 3.21 5.44
C VAL A 88 7.71 4.08 6.49
N PHE A 89 8.59 4.97 5.99
CA PHE A 89 9.30 6.05 6.70
C PHE A 89 10.63 5.74 7.42
N ILE A 90 11.63 5.14 6.75
CA ILE A 90 13.03 5.41 7.10
C ILE A 90 13.74 6.06 5.91
N SER A 91 13.62 7.38 5.84
CA SER A 91 14.67 8.27 5.37
C SER A 91 14.46 9.64 6.01
N ASN A 92 15.24 9.92 7.06
CA ASN A 92 16.04 11.13 7.26
C ASN A 92 16.55 11.13 8.71
N ASP A 93 17.70 10.49 8.93
CA ASP A 93 18.78 11.16 9.66
C ASP A 93 19.58 11.96 8.62
#